data_AF-A0A8R2QYI5-F1
#
_entry.id   AF-A0A8R2QYI5-F1
#
_cell.length_a   1.000
_cell.length_b   1.000
_cell.length_c   1.000
_cell.angle_alpha   90.00
_cell.angle_beta   90.00
_cell.angle_gamma   90.00
#
_symmetry.space_group_name_H-M   'P 1'
#
loop_
_entity.id
_entity.type
_entity.pdbx_description
1 polymer ?
#
loop_
_entity_poly.entity_id
_entity_poly.type
_entity_poly.pdbx_seq_one_letter_code
_entity_poly.pdbx_strand_id
1 'polypeptide(L)'
;MRVLLVCLAGLLVCLKTADSHSLPQKDYDTDSSKPDITNPLNDTSGNNSSSVPDNSSGIFDSNTTIFIVRYVTRGDKKEYKGIYAHKNGKVKKILVGGRAFSDWFSKSRAYLGHKDGIYVYDTETEKLEKYGNLSDSIIGILKENRTDDLYILTEDHVVYKVIEEGTKKIKINEAEHAEQIALDWDDNLYYIGANNQPYVVTSDGAKKIEGLPANPTSASFSRAPITTEHRSWFMSGKQPYIIYPNATSEPYVFNDQEKLEYEKRIRALQLIFLQLRNQAEE
;
A
#
# COMPACT_ATOMS: atom_id res chain seq x y z
N MET A 1 1.71 -26.74 -9.49
CA MET A 1 2.69 -25.68 -9.15
C MET A 1 1.95 -24.58 -8.39
N ARG A 2 2.12 -24.47 -7.07
CA ARG A 2 1.39 -23.50 -6.23
C ARG A 2 2.24 -22.23 -6.12
N VAL A 3 1.98 -21.22 -6.96
CA VAL A 3 2.58 -19.89 -6.82
C VAL A 3 1.60 -19.03 -6.02
N LEU A 4 1.95 -18.73 -4.77
CA LEU A 4 1.26 -17.77 -3.92
C LEU A 4 1.81 -16.39 -4.28
N LEU A 5 1.21 -15.71 -5.25
CA LEU A 5 1.49 -14.30 -5.47
C LEU A 5 0.54 -13.51 -4.53
N VAL A 6 1.09 -12.70 -3.63
CA VAL A 6 0.31 -11.86 -2.72
C VAL A 6 0.35 -10.45 -3.28
N CYS A 7 -0.80 -9.83 -3.52
CA CYS A 7 -0.86 -8.39 -3.79
C CYS A 7 -0.44 -7.66 -2.52
N LEU A 8 0.82 -7.25 -2.53
CA LEU A 8 1.57 -6.65 -1.44
C LEU A 8 1.26 -5.15 -1.34
N ALA A 9 -0.01 -4.76 -1.36
CA ALA A 9 -0.41 -3.35 -1.41
C ALA A 9 -0.13 -2.57 -0.10
N GLY A 10 0.33 -3.25 0.95
CA GLY A 10 0.58 -2.65 2.26
C GLY A 10 2.04 -2.70 2.73
N LEU A 11 3.02 -3.09 1.91
CA LEU A 11 4.33 -3.46 2.44
C LEU A 11 5.17 -2.28 2.98
N LEU A 12 4.72 -1.04 2.78
CA LEU A 12 5.51 0.13 3.12
C LEU A 12 4.90 1.00 4.21
N VAL A 13 3.61 0.86 4.52
CA VAL A 13 2.90 1.75 5.45
C VAL A 13 3.60 1.79 6.83
N CYS A 14 4.16 2.96 7.15
CA CYS A 14 4.84 3.37 8.39
C CYS A 14 6.35 3.11 8.51
N LEU A 15 7.15 3.78 7.67
CA LEU A 15 8.37 4.39 8.18
C LEU A 15 7.94 5.53 9.13
N LYS A 16 7.82 5.26 10.44
CA LYS A 16 7.94 6.35 11.40
C LYS A 16 9.38 6.83 11.29
N THR A 17 9.59 7.97 10.64
CA THR A 17 10.87 8.67 10.73
C THR A 17 11.04 9.06 12.20
N ALA A 18 11.96 8.38 12.88
CA ALA A 18 12.65 8.98 14.01
C ALA A 18 13.27 10.27 13.47
N ASP A 19 12.80 11.39 14.02
CA ASP A 19 13.26 12.76 13.83
C ASP A 19 13.36 13.25 12.39
N SER A 20 12.46 14.18 12.06
CA SER A 20 12.52 15.02 10.88
C SER A 20 13.83 15.81 10.83
N HIS A 21 14.89 15.21 10.30
CA HIS A 21 15.98 15.96 9.71
C HIS A 21 15.60 16.25 8.26
N SER A 22 15.16 17.49 8.07
CA SER A 22 15.02 18.21 6.80
C SER A 22 15.85 17.60 5.66
N LEU A 23 15.17 16.95 4.71
CA LEU A 23 15.72 16.78 3.37
C LEU A 23 15.96 18.18 2.77
N PRO A 24 17.05 18.40 2.04
CA PRO A 24 17.44 19.75 1.61
C PRO A 24 16.36 20.31 0.69
N GLN A 25 15.71 21.36 1.19
CA GLN A 25 14.87 22.25 0.41
C GLN A 25 15.81 22.90 -0.63
N LYS A 26 15.62 22.57 -1.91
CA LYS A 26 16.25 23.34 -3.00
C LYS A 26 15.55 24.69 -3.06
N ASP A 27 16.04 25.62 -2.27
CA ASP A 27 15.68 27.02 -2.41
C ASP A 27 16.40 27.61 -3.64
N TYR A 28 15.63 28.28 -4.48
CA TYR A 28 16.12 29.06 -5.62
C TYR A 28 16.77 30.36 -5.10
N ASP A 29 18.03 30.56 -5.48
CA ASP A 29 18.87 31.79 -5.52
C ASP A 29 19.04 32.68 -4.27
N THR A 30 20.30 32.88 -3.82
CA THR A 30 21.18 34.07 -4.03
C THR A 30 22.31 34.15 -2.96
N ASP A 31 23.53 34.50 -3.41
CA ASP A 31 24.82 34.82 -2.72
C ASP A 31 24.91 35.04 -1.19
N SER A 32 25.92 34.41 -0.55
CA SER A 32 27.15 35.08 -0.01
C SER A 32 27.96 34.23 1.01
N SER A 33 29.28 34.12 0.77
CA SER A 33 30.45 33.98 1.68
C SER A 33 30.43 33.13 2.99
N LYS A 34 31.23 32.02 2.98
CA LYS A 34 32.23 31.42 3.94
C LYS A 34 32.42 31.95 5.40
N PRO A 35 33.17 31.26 6.32
CA PRO A 35 33.49 29.82 6.54
C PRO A 35 33.61 29.35 8.05
N ASP A 36 34.03 28.07 8.25
CA ASP A 36 34.91 27.49 9.31
C ASP A 36 34.41 26.55 10.47
N ILE A 37 34.93 25.30 10.42
CA ILE A 37 35.68 24.46 11.42
C ILE A 37 34.97 24.11 12.77
N THR A 38 34.70 22.83 13.13
CA THR A 38 35.61 21.91 13.87
C THR A 38 34.96 20.53 14.15
N ASN A 39 35.68 19.45 13.83
CA ASN A 39 35.79 18.23 14.67
C ASN A 39 37.10 18.41 15.50
N PRO A 40 37.46 17.65 16.58
CA PRO A 40 37.19 16.20 16.80
C PRO A 40 37.18 15.68 18.29
N LEU A 41 37.08 14.34 18.44
CA LEU A 41 37.84 13.44 19.37
C LEU A 41 37.25 12.89 20.71
N ASN A 42 37.36 11.55 20.82
CA ASN A 42 37.69 10.68 21.98
C ASN A 42 36.62 10.40 23.07
N ASP A 43 36.57 9.27 23.80
CA ASP A 43 37.37 8.03 23.92
C ASP A 43 36.54 6.96 24.70
N THR A 44 36.99 5.71 24.55
CA THR A 44 36.75 4.38 25.17
C THR A 44 36.29 4.26 26.65
N SER A 45 35.43 3.26 26.99
CA SER A 45 35.68 2.17 27.99
C SER A 45 34.45 1.51 28.67
N GLY A 46 34.44 0.15 28.65
CA GLY A 46 34.18 -0.78 29.77
C GLY A 46 32.95 -0.73 30.71
N ASN A 47 32.06 -1.71 30.53
CA ASN A 47 31.38 -2.59 31.51
C ASN A 47 30.37 -2.10 32.58
N ASN A 48 29.22 -2.80 32.53
CA ASN A 48 28.33 -3.28 33.60
C ASN A 48 27.48 -2.29 34.41
N SER A 49 26.18 -2.23 34.09
CA SER A 49 25.13 -2.42 35.09
C SER A 49 23.80 -2.78 34.41
N SER A 50 23.05 -3.62 35.11
CA SER A 50 21.89 -4.38 34.68
C SER A 50 20.61 -3.57 34.50
N SER A 51 19.70 -4.24 33.80
CA SER A 51 18.24 -4.18 33.95
C SER A 51 17.52 -2.90 33.56
N VAL A 52 17.18 -2.83 32.26
CA VAL A 52 15.79 -2.59 31.83
C VAL A 52 15.53 -3.59 30.70
N PRO A 53 14.44 -4.39 30.72
CA PRO A 53 14.08 -5.14 29.54
C PRO A 53 13.66 -4.12 28.48
N ASP A 54 14.48 -3.98 27.45
CA ASP A 54 14.01 -3.36 26.21
C ASP A 54 12.89 -4.25 25.68
N ASN A 55 11.66 -3.86 26.06
CA ASN A 55 10.44 -4.20 25.36
C ASN A 55 10.60 -3.68 23.93
N SER A 56 11.30 -4.44 23.10
CA SER A 56 11.18 -4.35 21.65
C SER A 56 9.74 -4.71 21.33
N SER A 57 8.90 -3.67 21.32
CA SER A 57 7.57 -3.73 20.73
C SER A 57 7.73 -4.36 19.35
N GLY A 58 7.08 -5.52 19.17
CA GLY A 58 7.12 -6.23 17.92
C GLY A 58 6.74 -5.30 16.77
N ILE A 59 7.36 -5.52 15.60
CA ILE A 59 7.26 -4.78 14.34
C ILE A 59 5.81 -4.53 13.85
N PHE A 60 4.81 -5.15 14.49
CA PHE A 60 3.42 -4.73 14.45
C PHE A 60 2.99 -4.43 15.88
N ASP A 61 2.67 -3.16 16.15
CA ASP A 61 1.95 -2.80 17.37
C ASP A 61 0.74 -3.75 17.47
N SER A 62 0.56 -4.40 18.62
CA SER A 62 -0.36 -5.54 18.78
C SER A 62 -1.80 -5.20 18.35
N ASN A 63 -2.13 -3.91 18.36
CA ASN A 63 -3.43 -3.38 17.97
C ASN A 63 -3.66 -3.18 16.46
N THR A 64 -2.61 -3.19 15.62
CA THR A 64 -2.77 -3.01 14.17
C THR A 64 -3.39 -4.24 13.53
N THR A 65 -4.44 -4.05 12.73
CA THR A 65 -5.04 -5.12 11.93
C THR A 65 -4.39 -5.15 10.55
N ILE A 66 -3.88 -6.31 10.15
CA ILE A 66 -3.30 -6.53 8.82
C ILE A 66 -4.29 -7.36 8.01
N PHE A 67 -4.65 -6.89 6.82
CA PHE A 67 -5.53 -7.61 5.91
C PHE A 67 -4.75 -8.38 4.85
N ILE A 68 -5.23 -9.58 4.52
CA ILE A 68 -4.56 -10.49 3.58
C ILE A 68 -5.61 -11.08 2.64
N VAL A 69 -5.45 -10.80 1.34
CA VAL A 69 -6.20 -11.51 0.29
C VAL A 69 -5.49 -12.81 -0.01
N ARG A 70 -6.21 -13.93 0.09
CA ARG A 70 -5.71 -15.25 -0.31
C ARG A 70 -6.39 -15.71 -1.57
N TYR A 71 -5.60 -16.14 -2.56
CA TYR A 71 -6.08 -16.82 -3.75
C TYR A 71 -5.12 -17.93 -4.17
N VAL A 72 -5.59 -18.82 -5.05
CA VAL A 72 -4.75 -19.78 -5.78
C VAL A 72 -4.88 -19.54 -7.26
N THR A 73 -3.76 -19.58 -7.97
CA THR A 73 -3.76 -19.42 -9.43
C THR A 73 -3.89 -20.80 -10.09
N ARG A 74 -4.84 -20.94 -11.02
CA ARG A 74 -5.01 -22.11 -11.88
C ARG A 74 -5.06 -21.65 -13.34
N GLY A 75 -3.96 -21.85 -14.07
CA GLY A 75 -3.77 -21.20 -15.38
C GLY A 75 -3.76 -19.68 -15.19
N ASP A 76 -4.52 -18.94 -16.00
CA ASP A 76 -4.61 -17.48 -15.92
C ASP A 76 -5.69 -16.99 -14.94
N LYS A 77 -6.38 -17.91 -14.25
CA LYS A 77 -7.48 -17.57 -13.33
C LYS A 77 -7.04 -17.56 -11.88
N LYS A 78 -7.45 -16.51 -11.15
CA LYS A 78 -7.33 -16.42 -9.69
C LYS A 78 -8.59 -16.98 -9.02
N GLU A 79 -8.42 -18.03 -8.23
CA GLU A 79 -9.47 -18.58 -7.37
C GLU A 79 -9.31 -18.00 -5.95
N TYR A 80 -10.06 -16.94 -5.66
CA TYR A 80 -10.04 -16.25 -4.37
C TYR A 80 -10.62 -17.12 -3.25
N LYS A 81 -9.82 -17.34 -2.21
CA LYS A 81 -10.21 -18.07 -0.99
C LYS A 81 -10.84 -17.16 0.05
N GLY A 82 -10.49 -15.87 0.02
CA GLY A 82 -11.11 -14.85 0.86
C GLY A 82 -10.10 -13.86 1.43
N ILE A 83 -10.62 -12.95 2.24
CA ILE A 83 -9.84 -11.97 3.00
C ILE A 83 -9.75 -12.43 4.45
N TYR A 84 -8.55 -12.28 5.00
CA TYR A 84 -8.20 -12.62 6.37
C TYR A 84 -7.72 -11.36 7.09
N ALA A 85 -8.08 -11.23 8.37
CA ALA A 85 -7.52 -10.24 9.28
C ALA A 85 -6.53 -10.91 10.23
N HIS A 86 -5.35 -10.33 10.36
CA HIS A 86 -4.36 -10.66 11.38
C HIS A 86 -4.31 -9.54 12.41
N LYS A 87 -4.60 -9.84 13.67
CA LYS A 87 -4.56 -8.90 14.80
C LYS A 87 -4.16 -9.67 16.06
N ASN A 88 -3.31 -9.09 16.91
CA ASN A 88 -2.88 -9.73 18.17
C ASN A 88 -2.34 -11.18 17.99
N GLY A 89 -1.57 -11.44 16.91
CA GLY A 89 -1.01 -12.76 16.61
C GLY A 89 -2.02 -13.82 16.17
N LYS A 90 -3.29 -13.44 15.95
CA LYS A 90 -4.36 -14.34 15.49
C LYS A 90 -4.77 -13.98 14.09
N VAL A 91 -4.99 -15.02 13.28
CA VAL A 91 -5.52 -14.90 11.93
C VAL A 91 -6.96 -15.41 11.89
N LYS A 92 -7.86 -14.59 11.34
CA LYS A 92 -9.28 -14.90 11.17
C LYS A 92 -9.68 -14.66 9.71
N LYS A 93 -10.34 -15.63 9.07
CA LYS A 93 -10.99 -15.40 7.78
C LYS A 93 -12.23 -14.53 8.02
N ILE A 94 -12.29 -13.36 7.41
CA ILE A 94 -13.37 -12.39 7.63
C ILE A 94 -14.36 -12.34 6.47
N LEU A 95 -13.90 -12.57 5.22
CA LEU A 95 -14.78 -12.54 4.05
C LEU A 95 -14.40 -13.65 3.07
N VAL A 96 -15.23 -14.70 3.00
CA VAL A 96 -15.05 -15.80 2.03
C VAL A 96 -15.17 -15.23 0.61
N GLY A 97 -14.24 -15.61 -0.28
CA GLY A 97 -14.25 -15.13 -1.66
C GLY A 97 -13.94 -13.64 -1.86
N GLY A 98 -13.63 -12.90 -0.79
CA GLY A 98 -13.15 -11.51 -0.87
C GLY A 98 -11.90 -11.39 -1.74
N ARG A 99 -11.82 -10.29 -2.49
CA ARG A 99 -10.89 -10.12 -3.62
C ARG A 99 -9.92 -8.96 -3.47
N ALA A 100 -10.34 -7.90 -2.78
CA ALA A 100 -9.55 -6.69 -2.57
C ALA A 100 -9.89 -6.06 -1.23
N PHE A 101 -8.99 -5.24 -0.68
CA PHE A 101 -9.30 -4.42 0.49
C PHE A 101 -8.61 -3.06 0.38
N SER A 102 -9.16 -2.08 1.09
CA SER A 102 -8.53 -0.80 1.39
C SER A 102 -8.77 -0.48 2.86
N ASP A 103 -7.69 -0.45 3.62
CA ASP A 103 -7.65 0.04 4.98
C ASP A 103 -7.20 1.50 5.01
N TRP A 104 -7.75 2.28 5.94
CA TRP A 104 -7.32 3.65 6.17
C TRP A 104 -6.82 3.81 7.59
N PHE A 105 -5.59 4.28 7.74
CA PHE A 105 -4.84 4.23 9.00
C PHE A 105 -5.49 5.01 10.15
N SER A 106 -6.34 6.00 9.85
CA SER A 106 -6.97 6.86 10.87
C SER A 106 -8.39 6.44 11.25
N LYS A 107 -8.98 5.44 10.58
CA LYS A 107 -10.34 4.97 10.88
C LYS A 107 -10.30 3.47 11.18
N SER A 108 -11.08 3.03 12.17
CA SER A 108 -11.21 1.62 12.54
C SER A 108 -12.06 0.82 11.56
N ARG A 109 -11.89 1.06 10.24
CA ARG A 109 -12.67 0.47 9.16
C ARG A 109 -11.80 0.13 7.96
N ALA A 110 -12.05 -1.05 7.39
CA ALA A 110 -11.50 -1.45 6.10
C ALA A 110 -12.63 -1.77 5.12
N TYR A 111 -12.51 -1.28 3.90
CA TYR A 111 -13.45 -1.56 2.81
C TYR A 111 -12.96 -2.77 2.03
N LEU A 112 -13.84 -3.74 1.80
CA LEU A 112 -13.50 -5.04 1.22
C LEU A 112 -14.31 -5.25 -0.07
N GLY A 113 -13.62 -5.53 -1.16
CA GLY A 113 -14.21 -5.89 -2.44
C GLY A 113 -14.57 -7.36 -2.52
N HIS A 114 -15.76 -7.66 -3.04
CA HIS A 114 -16.29 -9.01 -3.25
C HIS A 114 -16.97 -9.12 -4.61
N LYS A 115 -17.34 -10.33 -5.02
CA LYS A 115 -18.03 -10.59 -6.30
C LYS A 115 -19.44 -9.99 -6.40
N ASP A 116 -20.02 -9.58 -5.27
CA ASP A 116 -21.39 -9.09 -5.18
C ASP A 116 -21.48 -7.70 -4.54
N GLY A 117 -20.38 -6.94 -4.53
CA GLY A 117 -20.33 -5.59 -4.02
C GLY A 117 -19.23 -5.34 -3.00
N ILE A 118 -19.47 -4.35 -2.15
CA ILE A 118 -18.52 -3.84 -1.17
C ILE A 118 -19.00 -4.23 0.23
N TYR A 119 -18.05 -4.56 1.10
CA TYR A 119 -18.27 -4.76 2.53
C TYR A 119 -17.41 -3.79 3.32
N VAL A 120 -17.82 -3.49 4.54
CA VAL A 120 -17.01 -2.76 5.52
C VAL A 120 -16.74 -3.67 6.70
N TYR A 121 -15.48 -3.73 7.12
CA TYR A 121 -15.05 -4.45 8.31
C TYR A 121 -14.58 -3.44 9.36
N ASP A 122 -15.24 -3.44 10.50
CA ASP A 122 -14.89 -2.62 11.64
C ASP A 122 -13.82 -3.34 12.47
N THR A 123 -12.63 -2.76 12.58
CA THR A 123 -11.46 -3.41 13.20
C THR A 123 -11.49 -3.39 14.73
N GLU A 124 -12.35 -2.58 15.34
CA GLU A 124 -12.56 -2.53 16.78
C GLU A 124 -13.56 -3.58 17.25
N THR A 125 -14.72 -3.61 16.60
CA THR A 125 -15.84 -4.51 16.93
C THR A 125 -15.76 -5.86 16.21
N GLU A 126 -14.85 -5.99 15.25
CA GLU A 126 -14.71 -7.15 14.36
C GLU A 126 -15.97 -7.52 13.56
N LYS A 127 -16.84 -6.54 13.32
CA LYS A 127 -18.09 -6.72 12.55
C LYS A 127 -17.85 -6.52 11.07
N LEU A 128 -18.52 -7.35 10.27
CA LEU A 128 -18.55 -7.25 8.80
C LEU A 128 -19.98 -6.94 8.34
N GLU A 129 -20.14 -5.88 7.57
CA GLU A 129 -21.43 -5.44 7.05
C GLU A 129 -21.33 -5.14 5.55
N LYS A 130 -22.45 -5.27 4.83
CA LYS A 130 -22.54 -4.84 3.43
C LYS A 130 -22.47 -3.31 3.39
N TYR A 131 -21.69 -2.75 2.47
CA TYR A 131 -21.57 -1.31 2.30
C TYR A 131 -22.35 -0.86 1.06
N GLY A 132 -23.39 -0.07 1.27
CA GLY A 132 -24.27 0.41 0.20
C GLY A 132 -25.09 -0.71 -0.46
N ASN A 133 -25.55 -0.46 -1.69
CA ASN A 133 -26.41 -1.37 -2.45
C ASN A 133 -25.81 -1.81 -3.80
N LEU A 134 -24.59 -1.36 -4.13
CA LEU A 134 -23.89 -1.78 -5.34
C LEU A 134 -23.59 -3.29 -5.30
N SER A 135 -23.82 -3.95 -6.44
CA SER A 135 -23.66 -5.39 -6.59
C SER A 135 -22.56 -5.79 -7.57
N ASP A 136 -21.71 -4.84 -7.94
CA ASP A 136 -20.61 -5.06 -8.88
C ASP A 136 -19.59 -6.07 -8.36
N SER A 137 -18.97 -6.82 -9.28
CA SER A 137 -17.87 -7.72 -8.95
C SER A 137 -16.57 -6.92 -8.81
N ILE A 138 -16.12 -6.70 -7.57
CA ILE A 138 -15.00 -5.81 -7.24
C ILE A 138 -13.69 -6.60 -7.16
N ILE A 139 -12.68 -6.19 -7.93
CA ILE A 139 -11.32 -6.77 -7.93
C ILE A 139 -10.24 -5.80 -7.45
N GLY A 140 -10.57 -4.52 -7.29
CA GLY A 140 -9.73 -3.50 -6.65
C GLY A 140 -10.59 -2.48 -5.91
N ILE A 141 -10.10 -1.96 -4.79
CA ILE A 141 -10.80 -0.95 -3.99
C ILE A 141 -9.78 -0.06 -3.31
N LEU A 142 -10.04 1.25 -3.27
CA LEU A 142 -9.20 2.26 -2.66
C LEU A 142 -10.07 3.31 -1.98
N LYS A 143 -9.71 3.66 -0.76
CA LYS A 143 -10.35 4.71 0.01
C LYS A 143 -9.68 6.05 -0.24
N GLU A 144 -10.46 7.08 -0.57
CA GLU A 144 -9.97 8.47 -0.62
C GLU A 144 -9.52 8.94 0.76
N ASN A 145 -8.56 9.85 0.81
CA ASN A 145 -7.95 10.29 2.06
C ASN A 145 -8.86 11.25 2.83
N ARG A 146 -9.62 12.10 2.11
CA ARG A 146 -10.34 13.24 2.70
C ARG A 146 -11.86 13.05 2.82
N THR A 147 -12.46 12.20 2.00
CA THR A 147 -13.92 12.01 1.94
C THR A 147 -14.30 10.66 2.56
N ASP A 148 -15.52 10.15 2.33
CA ASP A 148 -15.84 8.72 2.51
C ASP A 148 -15.98 7.96 1.18
N ASP A 149 -15.62 8.61 0.07
CA ASP A 149 -15.71 8.05 -1.27
C ASP A 149 -14.63 6.97 -1.50
N LEU A 150 -14.92 6.09 -2.46
CA LEU A 150 -14.06 4.97 -2.84
C LEU A 150 -13.78 5.02 -4.34
N TYR A 151 -12.60 4.58 -4.76
CA TYR A 151 -12.40 4.10 -6.12
C TYR A 151 -12.51 2.58 -6.11
N ILE A 152 -13.24 2.03 -7.08
CA ILE A 152 -13.33 0.59 -7.32
C ILE A 152 -12.86 0.25 -8.71
N LEU A 153 -12.25 -0.92 -8.84
CA LEU A 153 -11.97 -1.60 -10.09
C LEU A 153 -12.84 -2.85 -10.15
N THR A 154 -13.66 -2.95 -11.18
CA THR A 154 -14.57 -4.08 -11.40
C THR A 154 -13.93 -5.18 -12.25
N GLU A 155 -14.50 -6.39 -12.21
CA GLU A 155 -13.99 -7.58 -12.92
C GLU A 155 -13.99 -7.43 -14.46
N ASP A 156 -14.75 -6.49 -15.01
CA ASP A 156 -14.73 -6.07 -16.41
C ASP A 156 -13.70 -4.97 -16.72
N HIS A 157 -12.77 -4.70 -15.80
CA HIS A 157 -11.66 -3.73 -15.93
C HIS A 157 -12.12 -2.28 -16.10
N VAL A 158 -13.23 -1.91 -15.45
CA VAL A 158 -13.75 -0.54 -15.41
C VAL A 158 -13.51 0.09 -14.05
N VAL A 159 -13.03 1.33 -14.05
CA VAL A 159 -12.84 2.11 -12.82
C VAL A 159 -14.06 2.98 -12.57
N TYR A 160 -14.55 2.95 -11.32
CA TYR A 160 -15.61 3.84 -10.85
C TYR A 160 -15.19 4.56 -9.57
N LYS A 161 -15.64 5.81 -9.42
CA LYS A 161 -15.73 6.48 -8.13
C LYS A 161 -17.09 6.20 -7.51
N VAL A 162 -17.10 5.59 -6.34
CA VAL A 162 -18.28 5.29 -5.52
C VAL A 162 -18.46 6.41 -4.51
N ILE A 163 -19.68 6.93 -4.47
CA ILE A 163 -20.08 8.08 -3.65
C ILE A 163 -21.38 7.76 -2.92
N GLU A 164 -21.85 8.69 -2.09
CA GLU A 164 -23.14 8.60 -1.39
C GLU A 164 -23.26 7.25 -0.64
N GLU A 165 -22.23 6.93 0.14
CA GLU A 165 -22.16 5.73 1.00
C GLU A 165 -22.36 4.39 0.26
N GLY A 166 -21.88 4.30 -0.97
CA GLY A 166 -22.00 3.06 -1.75
C GLY A 166 -23.36 2.86 -2.42
N THR A 167 -24.16 3.92 -2.56
CA THR A 167 -25.43 3.87 -3.27
C THR A 167 -25.34 4.35 -4.72
N LYS A 168 -24.25 5.05 -5.08
CA LYS A 168 -24.03 5.60 -6.40
C LYS A 168 -22.59 5.45 -6.83
N LYS A 169 -22.37 5.35 -8.15
CA LYS A 169 -21.05 5.30 -8.75
C LYS A 169 -20.99 6.10 -10.05
N ILE A 170 -19.82 6.66 -10.33
CA ILE A 170 -19.51 7.44 -11.53
C ILE A 170 -18.34 6.77 -12.23
N LYS A 171 -18.46 6.49 -13.53
CA LYS A 171 -17.38 5.90 -14.32
C LYS A 171 -16.25 6.91 -14.51
N ILE A 172 -15.00 6.46 -14.35
CA ILE A 172 -13.81 7.22 -14.73
C ILE A 172 -13.44 6.81 -16.15
N ASN A 173 -13.76 7.65 -17.13
CA ASN A 173 -13.61 7.28 -18.54
C ASN A 173 -12.14 7.22 -18.98
N GLU A 174 -11.28 7.96 -18.31
CA GLU A 174 -9.87 8.10 -18.63
C GLU A 174 -9.07 6.83 -18.26
N ALA A 175 -9.54 6.06 -17.28
CA ALA A 175 -8.86 4.86 -16.77
C ALA A 175 -9.35 3.59 -17.49
N GLU A 176 -9.10 3.50 -18.79
CA GLU A 176 -9.53 2.38 -19.62
C GLU A 176 -8.65 1.13 -19.41
N HIS A 177 -9.29 -0.05 -19.42
CA HIS A 177 -8.63 -1.35 -19.33
C HIS A 177 -7.67 -1.47 -18.13
N ALA A 178 -8.09 -0.95 -16.98
CA ALA A 178 -7.27 -0.97 -15.78
C ALA A 178 -7.14 -2.39 -15.21
N GLU A 179 -5.91 -2.81 -14.93
CA GLU A 179 -5.56 -4.07 -14.27
C GLU A 179 -5.30 -3.87 -12.76
N GLN A 180 -4.87 -2.65 -12.40
CA GLN A 180 -4.65 -2.22 -11.03
C GLN A 180 -4.90 -0.72 -10.91
N ILE A 181 -5.34 -0.27 -9.74
CA ILE A 181 -5.50 1.15 -9.39
C ILE A 181 -4.69 1.49 -8.13
N ALA A 182 -4.30 2.74 -7.99
CA ALA A 182 -3.72 3.33 -6.77
C ALA A 182 -4.08 4.81 -6.61
N LEU A 183 -3.99 5.30 -5.38
CA LEU A 183 -4.12 6.71 -5.03
C LEU A 183 -2.86 7.18 -4.31
N ASP A 184 -2.44 8.42 -4.56
CA ASP A 184 -1.49 9.11 -3.67
C ASP A 184 -2.21 9.76 -2.47
N TRP A 185 -1.49 10.63 -1.74
CA TRP A 185 -2.00 11.35 -0.57
C TRP A 185 -2.94 12.53 -0.93
N ASP A 186 -3.04 12.90 -2.20
CA ASP A 186 -3.94 13.93 -2.71
C ASP A 186 -5.07 13.36 -3.55
N ASP A 187 -5.28 12.04 -3.47
CA ASP A 187 -6.31 11.30 -4.19
C ASP A 187 -6.15 11.38 -5.72
N ASN A 188 -4.93 11.61 -6.23
CA ASN A 188 -4.66 11.44 -7.66
C ASN A 188 -4.71 9.96 -8.03
N LEU A 189 -5.45 9.63 -9.08
CA LEU A 189 -5.66 8.25 -9.52
C LEU A 189 -4.57 7.79 -10.49
N TYR A 190 -3.88 6.73 -10.10
CA TYR A 190 -2.92 6.00 -10.93
C TYR A 190 -3.51 4.64 -11.29
N TYR A 191 -3.18 4.13 -12.48
CA TYR A 191 -3.60 2.80 -12.88
C TYR A 191 -2.60 2.12 -13.80
N ILE A 192 -2.60 0.79 -13.77
CA ILE A 192 -1.85 -0.04 -14.71
C ILE A 192 -2.85 -0.41 -15.79
N GLY A 193 -2.62 0.05 -17.01
CA GLY A 193 -3.40 -0.35 -18.18
C GLY A 193 -2.85 -1.61 -18.83
N ALA A 194 -3.23 -1.83 -20.09
CA ALA A 194 -2.70 -2.92 -20.90
C ALA A 194 -1.15 -2.95 -20.95
N ASN A 195 -0.58 -4.15 -21.10
CA ASN A 195 0.87 -4.39 -21.20
C ASN A 195 1.70 -3.89 -20.00
N ASN A 196 1.12 -3.89 -18.78
CA ASN A 196 1.75 -3.38 -17.56
C ASN A 196 2.19 -1.91 -17.65
N GLN A 197 1.54 -1.12 -18.49
CA GLN A 197 1.88 0.29 -18.65
C GLN A 197 1.20 1.14 -17.56
N PRO A 198 1.97 1.86 -16.73
CA PRO A 198 1.40 2.77 -15.74
C PRO A 198 1.01 4.13 -16.34
N TYR A 199 -0.09 4.66 -15.80
CA TYR A 199 -0.70 5.94 -16.16
C TYR A 199 -1.15 6.69 -14.91
N VAL A 200 -1.32 8.00 -15.06
CA VAL A 200 -2.01 8.87 -14.10
C VAL A 200 -3.18 9.57 -14.78
N VAL A 201 -4.32 9.64 -14.11
CA VAL A 201 -5.50 10.38 -14.59
C VAL A 201 -5.30 11.86 -14.27
N THR A 202 -5.38 12.71 -15.30
CA THR A 202 -5.25 14.16 -15.19
C THR A 202 -6.48 14.86 -15.77
N SER A 203 -6.59 16.18 -15.61
CA SER A 203 -7.66 16.98 -16.23
C SER A 203 -7.71 16.86 -17.75
N ASP A 204 -6.57 16.58 -18.40
CA ASP A 204 -6.45 16.46 -19.85
C ASP A 204 -6.62 15.02 -20.33
N GLY A 205 -7.03 14.10 -19.45
CA GLY A 205 -7.09 12.67 -19.69
C GLY A 205 -5.95 11.89 -19.03
N ALA A 206 -5.87 10.60 -19.33
CA ALA A 206 -4.81 9.73 -18.81
C ALA A 206 -3.47 10.01 -19.51
N LYS A 207 -2.41 10.20 -18.71
CA LYS A 207 -1.03 10.40 -19.20
C LYS A 207 -0.17 9.22 -18.79
N LYS A 208 0.60 8.70 -19.75
CA LYS A 208 1.59 7.64 -19.52
C LYS A 208 2.71 8.17 -18.62
N ILE A 209 3.10 7.41 -17.61
CA ILE A 209 4.19 7.81 -16.71
C ILE A 209 5.54 7.58 -17.38
N GLU A 210 6.35 8.64 -17.46
CA GLU A 210 7.69 8.65 -18.02
C GLU A 210 8.77 8.41 -16.95
N GLY A 211 9.99 8.07 -17.38
CA GLY A 211 11.13 7.78 -16.48
C GLY A 211 11.20 6.34 -15.95
N LEU A 212 10.21 5.51 -16.28
CA LEU A 212 10.15 4.11 -15.90
C LEU A 212 10.86 3.19 -16.91
N PRO A 213 11.32 2.00 -16.50
CA PRO A 213 11.86 1.01 -17.42
C PRO A 213 10.86 0.66 -18.53
N ALA A 214 11.36 0.43 -19.75
CA ALA A 214 10.52 0.15 -20.91
C ALA A 214 9.63 -1.11 -20.76
N ASN A 215 10.07 -2.08 -19.94
CA ASN A 215 9.34 -3.33 -19.66
C ASN A 215 9.37 -3.60 -18.15
N PRO A 216 8.51 -2.96 -17.35
CA PRO A 216 8.50 -3.19 -15.91
C PRO A 216 8.08 -4.63 -15.63
N THR A 217 8.94 -5.37 -14.93
CA THR A 217 8.62 -6.74 -14.48
C THR A 217 7.77 -6.64 -13.22
N SER A 218 6.60 -7.31 -13.18
CA SER A 218 5.72 -7.34 -12.00
C SER A 218 5.41 -5.94 -11.45
N ALA A 219 4.68 -5.16 -12.24
CA ALA A 219 4.26 -3.81 -11.87
C ALA A 219 3.24 -3.86 -10.72
N SER A 220 3.51 -3.14 -9.64
CA SER A 220 2.54 -2.94 -8.56
C SER A 220 2.63 -1.54 -8.00
N PHE A 221 1.48 -0.92 -7.76
CA PHE A 221 1.41 0.32 -7.02
C PHE A 221 1.21 0.11 -5.52
N SER A 222 1.70 1.06 -4.74
CA SER A 222 1.41 1.26 -3.33
C SER A 222 1.29 2.76 -3.08
N ARG A 223 0.39 3.17 -2.18
CA ARG A 223 0.48 4.52 -1.61
C ARG A 223 1.85 4.66 -0.95
N ALA A 224 2.52 5.80 -1.16
CA ALA A 224 3.84 6.03 -0.59
C ALA A 224 3.76 6.02 0.94
N PRO A 225 4.70 5.36 1.65
CA PRO A 225 4.66 5.28 3.10
C PRO A 225 5.11 6.55 3.81
N ILE A 226 5.83 7.39 3.08
CA ILE A 226 6.27 8.70 3.51
C ILE A 226 5.13 9.66 3.13
N THR A 227 4.60 10.39 4.10
CA THR A 227 3.59 11.44 3.91
C THR A 227 4.21 12.68 3.26
N THR A 228 4.96 12.49 2.17
CA THR A 228 5.33 13.60 1.29
C THR A 228 4.22 13.73 0.26
N GLU A 229 3.63 14.93 0.20
CA GLU A 229 2.51 15.27 -0.66
C GLU A 229 2.85 14.96 -2.14
N HIS A 230 1.83 14.60 -2.93
CA HIS A 230 1.90 14.39 -4.38
C HIS A 230 2.73 13.18 -4.89
N ARG A 231 2.78 12.06 -4.15
CA ARG A 231 3.62 10.91 -4.54
C ARG A 231 2.94 9.56 -4.32
N SER A 232 3.08 8.66 -5.30
CA SER A 232 2.77 7.24 -5.18
C SER A 232 4.02 6.41 -5.45
N TRP A 233 4.03 5.13 -5.06
CA TRP A 233 5.13 4.22 -5.32
C TRP A 233 4.76 3.23 -6.41
N PHE A 234 5.69 3.03 -7.34
CA PHE A 234 5.63 2.01 -8.36
C PHE A 234 6.79 1.03 -8.19
N MET A 235 6.48 -0.25 -8.07
CA MET A 235 7.50 -1.30 -8.05
C MET A 235 7.68 -1.86 -9.45
N SER A 236 8.91 -1.85 -9.95
CA SER A 236 9.34 -2.64 -11.11
C SER A 236 10.39 -3.65 -10.67
N GLY A 237 9.99 -4.91 -10.53
CA GLY A 237 10.81 -5.97 -9.97
C GLY A 237 11.13 -5.67 -8.51
N LYS A 238 12.40 -5.41 -8.22
CA LYS A 238 12.89 -5.03 -6.87
C LYS A 238 13.16 -3.53 -6.72
N GLN A 239 13.07 -2.76 -7.80
CA GLN A 239 13.36 -1.34 -7.80
C GLN A 239 12.07 -0.54 -7.54
N PRO A 240 11.98 0.21 -6.42
CA PRO A 240 10.92 1.19 -6.23
C PRO A 240 11.18 2.45 -7.06
N TYR A 241 10.10 3.06 -7.52
CA TYR A 241 10.07 4.37 -8.16
C TYR A 241 9.04 5.25 -7.43
N ILE A 242 9.36 6.52 -7.30
CA ILE A 242 8.36 7.55 -6.98
C ILE A 242 7.72 7.95 -8.30
N ILE A 243 6.39 8.00 -8.33
CA ILE A 243 5.62 8.52 -9.46
C ILE A 243 4.84 9.76 -9.03
N TYR A 244 4.63 10.66 -9.98
CA TYR A 244 4.08 11.99 -9.73
C TYR A 244 2.81 12.27 -10.56
N PRO A 245 1.95 13.20 -10.11
CA PRO A 245 0.75 13.62 -10.84
C PRO A 245 1.02 14.23 -12.22
N ASN A 246 2.22 14.80 -12.42
CA ASN A 246 2.67 15.34 -13.70
C ASN A 246 3.16 14.26 -14.69
N ALA A 247 2.90 12.98 -14.40
CA ALA A 247 3.26 11.82 -15.21
C ALA A 247 4.77 11.59 -15.38
N THR A 248 5.59 12.01 -14.42
CA THR A 248 7.01 11.64 -14.36
C THR A 248 7.28 10.64 -13.23
N SER A 249 8.51 10.12 -13.20
CA SER A 249 8.97 9.25 -12.13
C SER A 249 10.47 9.38 -11.89
N GLU A 250 10.91 8.96 -10.71
CA GLU A 250 12.33 8.82 -10.36
C GLU A 250 12.58 7.53 -9.57
N PRO A 251 13.74 6.88 -9.72
CA PRO A 251 14.09 5.71 -8.93
C PRO A 251 14.26 6.10 -7.46
N TYR A 252 13.67 5.33 -6.55
CA TYR A 252 13.87 5.50 -5.12
C TYR A 252 15.01 4.64 -4.62
N VAL A 253 15.89 5.20 -3.79
CA VAL A 253 17.00 4.47 -3.17
C VAL A 253 16.80 4.51 -1.66
N PHE A 254 16.58 3.33 -1.08
CA PHE A 254 16.51 3.19 0.37
C PHE A 254 17.85 3.53 1.00
N ASN A 255 17.81 4.32 2.08
CA ASN A 255 18.95 4.39 2.99
C ASN A 255 19.07 3.10 3.82
N ASP A 256 20.20 2.92 4.51
CA ASP A 256 20.49 1.69 5.26
C ASP A 256 19.45 1.39 6.36
N GLN A 257 18.93 2.42 7.01
CA GLN A 257 17.91 2.28 8.05
C GLN A 257 16.56 1.84 7.44
N GLU A 258 16.14 2.45 6.35
CA GLU A 258 14.90 2.07 5.66
C GLU A 258 14.97 0.65 5.12
N LYS A 259 16.13 0.25 4.60
CA LYS A 259 16.38 -1.11 4.15
C LYS A 259 16.25 -2.11 5.30
N LEU A 260 16.84 -1.81 6.45
CA LEU A 260 16.72 -2.65 7.65
C LEU A 260 15.26 -2.81 8.10
N GLU A 261 14.49 -1.72 8.13
CA GLU A 261 13.07 -1.76 8.51
C GLU A 261 12.22 -2.52 7.48
N TYR A 262 12.50 -2.35 6.19
CA TYR A 262 11.87 -3.13 5.13
C TYR A 262 12.12 -4.63 5.30
N GLU A 263 13.35 -5.04 5.57
CA GLU A 263 13.71 -6.45 5.79
C GLU A 263 13.03 -7.04 7.03
N LYS A 264 12.97 -6.29 8.14
CA LYS A 264 12.24 -6.67 9.35
C LYS A 264 10.77 -6.96 9.07
N ARG A 265 10.09 -6.09 8.31
CA ARG A 265 8.68 -6.23 7.93
C ARG A 265 8.43 -7.41 7.01
N ILE A 266 9.31 -7.64 6.04
CA ILE A 266 9.25 -8.83 5.18
C ILE A 266 9.28 -10.12 6.02
N ARG A 267 10.19 -10.20 7.00
CA ARG A 267 10.25 -11.37 7.91
C ARG A 267 8.97 -11.52 8.73
N ALA A 268 8.43 -10.42 9.25
CA ALA A 268 7.21 -10.46 10.04
C ALA A 268 6.00 -10.93 9.19
N LEU A 269 5.89 -10.50 7.94
CA LEU A 269 4.86 -10.99 7.01
C LEU A 269 5.03 -12.47 6.67
N GLN A 270 6.26 -12.96 6.53
CA GLN A 270 6.52 -14.38 6.31
C GLN A 270 5.99 -15.25 7.46
N LEU A 271 6.10 -14.78 8.71
CA LEU A 271 5.54 -15.47 9.88
C LEU A 271 4.01 -15.53 9.82
N ILE A 272 3.34 -14.44 9.46
CA ILE A 272 1.88 -14.41 9.31
C ILE A 272 1.45 -15.37 8.17
N PHE A 273 2.18 -15.39 7.06
CA PHE A 273 1.89 -16.32 5.96
C PHE A 273 2.12 -17.78 6.34
N LEU A 274 3.08 -18.08 7.22
CA LEU A 274 3.28 -19.42 7.74
C LEU A 274 2.07 -19.85 8.59
N GLN A 275 1.57 -18.98 9.46
CA GLN A 275 0.37 -19.24 10.26
C GLN A 275 -0.87 -19.49 9.37
N LEU A 276 -1.08 -18.66 8.34
CA LEU A 276 -2.16 -18.83 7.36
C LEU A 276 -2.09 -20.15 6.61
N ARG A 277 -0.89 -20.65 6.33
CA ARG A 277 -0.69 -21.92 5.64
C ARG A 277 -1.11 -23.08 6.52
N ASN A 278 -0.65 -23.08 7.77
CA ASN A 278 -0.95 -24.13 8.73
C ASN A 278 -2.47 -24.24 8.99
N GLN A 279 -3.19 -23.11 9.08
CA GLN A 279 -4.65 -23.09 9.20
C GLN A 279 -5.42 -23.63 7.98
N ALA A 280 -4.77 -23.78 6.83
CA ALA A 280 -5.42 -24.24 5.60
C ALA A 280 -5.16 -25.72 5.30
N GLU A 281 -4.33 -26.38 6.12
CA GLU A 281 -4.05 -27.82 6.06
C GLU A 281 -4.87 -28.62 7.09
N GLU A 282 -5.63 -27.92 7.95
CA GLU A 282 -6.72 -28.43 8.80
C GLU A 282 -8.09 -28.27 8.11
#